data_AF-A0A1X7UTA4-F1
#
_entry.id   AF-A0A1X7UTA4-F1
#
_cell.length_a   1.000
_cell.length_b   1.000
_cell.length_c   1.000
_cell.angle_alpha   90.00
_cell.angle_beta   90.00
_cell.angle_gamma   90.00
#
_symmetry.space_group_name_H-M   'P 1'
#
loop_
_entity.id
_entity.type
_entity.pdbx_description
1 polymer ?
#
loop_
_entity_poly.entity_id
_entity_poly.type
_entity_poly.pdbx_seq_one_letter_code
_entity_poly.pdbx_strand_id
1 'polypeptide(L)'
;MATKTSSCSSSLSTFSSPLSIEQLIDVLNLLKRCGFPLRRWKELGLTLGLLMDSLDAMAENYSKVEDRFIECIARWLRRADNVDSKGGATFDSLSDALKSMNENAAADKLDQE
;
A
#
# COMPACT_ATOMS: atom_id res chain seq x y z
N MET A 1 19.42 -23.47 37.71
CA MET A 1 19.97 -22.64 36.61
C MET A 1 19.40 -23.18 35.32
N ALA A 2 18.46 -22.45 34.70
CA ALA A 2 18.67 -21.66 33.46
C ALA A 2 18.76 -22.60 32.22
N THR A 3 17.97 -22.53 31.16
CA THR A 3 17.19 -21.45 30.54
C THR A 3 16.08 -22.01 29.61
N LYS A 4 14.90 -21.40 29.73
CA LYS A 4 13.98 -20.93 28.66
C LYS A 4 14.40 -21.17 27.20
N THR A 5 13.47 -21.66 26.38
CA THR A 5 13.15 -21.08 25.05
C THR A 5 11.72 -21.49 24.68
N SER A 6 10.80 -20.57 24.92
CA SER A 6 9.44 -20.59 24.38
C SER A 6 9.53 -20.14 22.93
N SER A 7 9.41 -21.07 21.98
CA SER A 7 9.38 -20.76 20.56
C SER A 7 8.02 -20.18 20.18
N CYS A 8 7.90 -18.85 20.17
CA CYS A 8 6.80 -18.14 19.52
C CYS A 8 7.01 -18.21 17.99
N SER A 9 6.51 -19.28 17.35
CA SER A 9 6.59 -19.44 15.89
C SER A 9 5.39 -18.84 15.15
N SER A 10 4.54 -18.05 15.82
CA SER A 10 3.23 -17.63 15.27
C SER A 10 3.22 -16.28 14.54
N SER A 11 4.35 -15.58 14.41
CA SER A 11 4.34 -14.16 13.99
C SER A 11 4.72 -13.88 12.53
N LEU A 12 5.00 -14.89 11.71
CA LEU A 12 5.42 -14.67 10.32
C LEU A 12 4.30 -14.84 9.28
N SER A 13 3.14 -15.42 9.63
CA SER A 13 2.10 -15.78 8.65
C SER A 13 1.04 -14.70 8.39
N THR A 14 1.00 -13.63 9.18
CA THR A 14 -0.10 -12.65 9.11
C THR A 14 0.09 -11.61 8.00
N PHE A 15 1.32 -11.37 7.52
CA PHE A 15 1.59 -10.28 6.56
C PHE A 15 1.31 -10.65 5.10
N SER A 16 1.48 -11.92 4.72
CA SER A 16 1.16 -12.42 3.37
C SER A 16 -0.30 -12.87 3.22
N SER A 17 -1.10 -12.76 4.29
CA SER A 17 -2.51 -13.15 4.22
C SER A 17 -3.27 -12.18 3.30
N PRO A 18 -4.07 -12.70 2.35
CA PRO A 18 -4.82 -11.85 1.44
C PRO A 18 -5.80 -10.98 2.23
N LEU A 19 -5.74 -9.70 1.95
CA LEU A 19 -6.63 -8.69 2.49
C LEU A 19 -7.90 -8.61 1.65
N SER A 20 -8.99 -8.20 2.30
CA SER A 20 -10.29 -7.99 1.67
C SER A 20 -10.75 -6.54 1.84
N ILE A 21 -11.79 -6.16 1.10
CA ILE A 21 -12.41 -4.83 1.21
C ILE A 21 -12.91 -4.51 2.63
N GLU A 22 -13.19 -5.52 3.45
CA GLU A 22 -13.63 -5.34 4.85
C GLU A 22 -12.55 -4.68 5.72
N GLN A 23 -11.27 -4.84 5.35
CA GLN A 23 -10.13 -4.28 6.07
C GLN A 23 -9.73 -2.88 5.58
N LEU A 24 -10.53 -2.25 4.71
CA LEU A 24 -10.27 -0.92 4.16
C LEU A 24 -9.96 0.11 5.25
N ILE A 25 -10.78 0.16 6.31
CA ILE A 25 -10.59 1.10 7.40
C ILE A 25 -9.30 0.84 8.17
N ASP A 26 -8.92 -0.42 8.38
CA ASP A 26 -7.70 -0.80 9.07
C ASP A 26 -6.46 -0.40 8.28
N VAL A 27 -6.45 -0.63 6.97
CA VAL A 27 -5.37 -0.23 6.07
C VAL A 27 -5.24 1.29 6.01
N LEU A 28 -6.36 2.03 5.88
CA LEU A 28 -6.33 3.49 5.87
C LEU A 28 -5.80 4.07 7.18
N ASN A 29 -6.22 3.51 8.32
CA ASN A 29 -5.73 3.91 9.64
C ASN A 29 -4.25 3.63 9.80
N LEU A 30 -3.77 2.49 9.30
CA LEU A 30 -2.34 2.15 9.30
C LEU A 30 -1.53 3.18 8.49
N LEU A 31 -1.94 3.45 7.24
CA LEU A 31 -1.26 4.43 6.38
C LEU A 31 -1.23 5.83 7.01
N LYS A 32 -2.33 6.23 7.68
CA LYS A 32 -2.40 7.50 8.41
C LYS A 32 -1.46 7.52 9.62
N ARG A 33 -1.36 6.44 10.39
CA ARG A 33 -0.42 6.30 11.51
C ARG A 33 1.04 6.33 11.05
N CYS A 34 1.31 5.80 9.87
CA CYS A 34 2.61 5.88 9.22
C CYS A 34 2.93 7.28 8.64
N GLY A 35 1.99 8.24 8.73
CA GLY A 35 2.18 9.59 8.20
C GLY A 35 2.22 9.66 6.68
N PHE A 36 1.64 8.67 5.98
CA PHE A 36 1.66 8.65 4.53
C PHE A 36 0.93 9.86 3.93
N PRO A 37 1.54 10.61 3.00
CA PRO A 37 0.93 11.80 2.42
C PRO A 37 -0.16 11.42 1.40
N LEU A 38 -1.42 11.72 1.71
CA LEU A 38 -2.59 11.42 0.86
C LEU A 38 -2.44 11.92 -0.58
N ARG A 39 -1.71 13.03 -0.80
CA ARG A 39 -1.47 13.58 -2.14
C ARG A 39 -0.70 12.65 -3.08
N ARG A 40 0.06 11.68 -2.55
CA ARG A 40 0.79 10.66 -3.33
C ARG A 40 -0.04 9.41 -3.64
N TRP A 41 -1.36 9.46 -3.47
CA TRP A 41 -2.25 8.33 -3.75
C TRP A 41 -2.09 7.76 -5.17
N LYS A 42 -1.86 8.62 -6.17
CA LYS A 42 -1.71 8.19 -7.57
C LYS A 42 -0.43 7.38 -7.78
N GLU A 43 0.67 7.85 -7.20
CA GLU A 43 1.95 7.14 -7.22
C GLU A 43 1.84 5.80 -6.48
N LEU A 44 1.19 5.79 -5.31
CA LEU A 44 0.93 4.56 -4.57
C LEU A 44 0.06 3.58 -5.37
N GLY A 45 -0.98 4.05 -6.03
CA GLY A 45 -1.82 3.22 -6.86
C GLY A 45 -1.04 2.52 -7.97
N LEU A 46 -0.13 3.24 -8.64
CA LEU A 46 0.73 2.69 -9.68
C LEU A 46 1.68 1.62 -9.15
N THR A 47 2.35 1.86 -8.02
CA THR A 47 3.25 0.87 -7.41
C THR A 47 2.50 -0.37 -6.92
N LEU A 48 1.26 -0.21 -6.47
CA LEU A 48 0.37 -1.32 -6.11
C LEU A 48 -0.24 -2.07 -7.30
N GLY A 49 -0.02 -1.62 -8.53
CA GLY A 49 -0.47 -2.31 -9.75
C GLY A 49 -1.80 -1.83 -10.32
N LEU A 50 -2.33 -0.70 -9.86
CA LEU A 50 -3.44 -0.02 -10.52
C LEU A 50 -2.97 0.64 -11.82
N LEU A 51 -3.80 0.61 -12.85
CA LEU A 51 -3.48 1.22 -14.14
C LEU A 51 -3.63 2.75 -14.09
N MET A 52 -2.84 3.45 -14.92
CA MET A 52 -2.91 4.91 -15.02
C MET A 52 -4.32 5.38 -15.38
N ASP A 53 -4.96 4.74 -16.35
CA ASP A 53 -6.33 5.06 -16.79
C ASP A 53 -7.35 4.94 -15.65
N SER A 54 -7.22 3.90 -14.81
CA SER A 54 -8.05 3.69 -13.62
C SER A 54 -7.89 4.84 -12.62
N LEU A 55 -6.66 5.28 -12.40
CA LEU A 55 -6.35 6.38 -11.49
C LEU A 55 -6.80 7.72 -12.06
N ASP A 56 -6.63 7.96 -13.36
CA ASP A 56 -7.11 9.19 -14.00
C ASP A 56 -8.63 9.31 -13.94
N ALA A 57 -9.35 8.23 -14.19
CA ALA A 57 -10.80 8.20 -13.99
C ALA A 57 -11.19 8.55 -12.55
N MET A 58 -10.43 8.10 -11.54
CA MET A 58 -10.67 8.50 -10.14
C MET A 58 -10.35 9.97 -9.89
N ALA A 59 -9.30 10.50 -10.52
CA ALA A 59 -8.94 11.90 -10.39
C ALA A 59 -10.04 12.83 -10.95
N GLU A 60 -10.75 12.39 -12.00
CA GLU A 60 -11.87 13.12 -12.59
C GLU A 60 -13.16 12.97 -11.76
N ASN A 61 -13.44 11.77 -11.26
CA ASN A 61 -14.70 11.45 -10.57
C ASN A 61 -14.78 12.03 -9.14
N TYR A 62 -13.65 12.23 -8.47
CA TYR A 62 -13.62 12.69 -7.08
C TYR A 62 -12.90 14.03 -6.97
N SER A 63 -13.49 14.99 -6.25
CA SER A 63 -12.88 16.32 -6.07
C SER A 63 -11.89 16.39 -4.91
N LYS A 64 -12.11 15.61 -3.85
CA LYS A 64 -11.27 15.59 -2.65
C LYS A 64 -10.17 14.55 -2.76
N VAL A 65 -8.98 14.89 -2.24
CA VAL A 65 -7.82 13.99 -2.24
C VAL A 65 -8.08 12.78 -1.34
N GLU A 66 -8.80 13.00 -0.24
CA GLU A 66 -9.19 11.96 0.71
C GLU A 66 -10.04 10.88 0.03
N ASP A 67 -11.05 11.29 -0.76
CA ASP A 67 -11.94 10.36 -1.45
C ASP A 67 -11.17 9.56 -2.51
N ARG A 68 -10.28 10.21 -3.26
CA ARG A 68 -9.38 9.53 -4.23
C ARG A 68 -8.47 8.51 -3.55
N PHE A 69 -7.92 8.85 -2.39
CA PHE A 69 -7.07 7.94 -1.64
C PHE A 69 -7.86 6.74 -1.10
N ILE A 70 -9.06 6.97 -0.55
CA ILE A 70 -9.94 5.90 -0.08
C ILE A 70 -10.28 4.94 -1.23
N GLU A 71 -10.69 5.48 -2.39
CA GLU A 71 -11.02 4.66 -3.56
C GLU A 71 -9.79 3.92 -4.12
N CYS A 72 -8.60 4.54 -4.09
CA CYS A 72 -7.36 3.90 -4.47
C CYS A 72 -7.10 2.63 -3.65
N ILE A 73 -7.21 2.73 -2.33
CA ILE A 73 -7.04 1.57 -1.43
C ILE A 73 -8.16 0.55 -1.63
N ALA A 74 -9.40 1.00 -1.84
CA ALA A 74 -10.52 0.10 -2.12
C ALA A 74 -10.32 -0.72 -3.40
N ARG A 75 -9.83 -0.10 -4.48
CA ARG A 75 -9.51 -0.81 -5.73
C ARG A 75 -8.37 -1.80 -5.57
N TRP A 76 -7.33 -1.41 -4.82
CA TRP A 76 -6.25 -2.33 -4.48
C TRP A 76 -6.75 -3.55 -3.70
N LEU A 77 -7.56 -3.35 -2.65
CA LEU A 77 -8.17 -4.44 -1.86
C LEU A 77 -9.12 -5.33 -2.67
N ARG A 78 -9.75 -4.77 -3.71
CA ARG A 78 -10.56 -5.54 -4.68
C ARG A 78 -9.72 -6.26 -5.73
N ARG A 79 -8.39 -6.15 -5.66
CA ARG A 79 -7.43 -6.75 -6.61
C ARG A 79 -7.71 -6.34 -8.05
N ALA A 80 -8.06 -5.06 -8.25
CA ALA A 80 -8.31 -4.51 -9.58
C ALA A 80 -7.05 -4.49 -10.44
N ASP A 81 -7.22 -4.36 -11.75
CA ASP A 81 -6.14 -4.17 -12.70
C ASP A 81 -5.03 -5.24 -12.57
N ASN A 82 -3.79 -4.82 -12.32
CA ASN A 82 -2.62 -5.68 -12.26
C ASN A 82 -2.13 -5.91 -10.82
N VAL A 83 -2.97 -5.69 -9.80
CA VAL A 83 -2.60 -5.86 -8.37
C VAL A 83 -2.03 -7.25 -8.09
N ASP A 84 -2.56 -8.28 -8.73
CA ASP A 84 -2.09 -9.66 -8.58
C ASP A 84 -0.66 -9.87 -9.10
N SER A 85 -0.28 -9.16 -10.16
CA SER A 85 1.10 -9.17 -10.67
C SER A 85 2.10 -8.49 -9.72
N LYS A 86 1.60 -7.70 -8.76
CA LYS A 86 2.36 -6.99 -7.73
C LYS A 86 2.31 -7.66 -6.36
N GLY A 87 1.93 -8.94 -6.30
CA GLY A 87 1.85 -9.71 -5.05
C GLY A 87 0.48 -9.65 -4.36
N GLY A 88 -0.55 -9.14 -5.04
CA GLY A 88 -1.93 -9.11 -4.55
C GLY A 88 -2.17 -8.04 -3.50
N ALA A 89 -3.35 -8.08 -2.87
CA ALA A 89 -3.69 -7.22 -1.76
C ALA A 89 -3.20 -7.85 -0.44
N THR A 90 -1.96 -7.60 -0.05
CA THR A 90 -1.36 -8.12 1.20
C THR A 90 -0.62 -7.01 1.94
N PHE A 91 -0.33 -7.18 3.23
CA PHE A 91 0.50 -6.19 3.93
C PHE A 91 1.94 -6.18 3.40
N ASP A 92 2.44 -7.32 2.91
CA ASP A 92 3.76 -7.41 2.27
C ASP A 92 3.82 -6.57 1.00
N SER A 93 2.85 -6.71 0.07
CA SER A 93 2.84 -5.92 -1.16
C SER A 93 2.65 -4.42 -0.90
N LEU A 94 1.86 -4.07 0.12
CA LEU A 94 1.74 -2.67 0.57
C LEU A 94 3.07 -2.15 1.13
N SER A 95 3.76 -2.94 1.96
CA SER A 95 5.05 -2.57 2.53
C SER A 95 6.10 -2.36 1.44
N ASP A 96 6.16 -3.26 0.46
CA ASP A 96 7.12 -3.19 -0.64
C ASP A 96 6.84 -2.01 -1.58
N ALA A 97 5.56 -1.72 -1.87
CA ALA A 97 5.18 -0.52 -2.61
C ALA A 97 5.63 0.77 -1.90
N LEU A 98 5.42 0.86 -0.58
CA LEU A 98 5.85 2.02 0.21
C LEU A 98 7.37 2.18 0.27
N LYS A 99 8.13 1.08 0.38
CA LYS A 99 9.60 1.10 0.30
C LYS A 99 10.07 1.62 -1.05
N SER A 100 9.53 1.08 -2.14
CA SER A 100 9.87 1.49 -3.51
C SER A 100 9.60 2.99 -3.76
N MET A 101 8.49 3.52 -3.27
CA MET A 101 8.18 4.96 -3.35
C MET A 101 9.16 5.85 -2.57
N ASN A 102 9.73 5.33 -1.48
CA ASN A 102 10.71 6.07 -0.68
C ASN A 102 12.12 5.98 -1.28
N GLU A 103 12.49 4.83 -1.85
CA GLU A 103 13.74 4.65 -2.59
C GLU A 103 13.79 5.57 -3.81
N ASN A 104 12.71 5.65 -4.60
CA ASN A 104 12.62 6.59 -5.73
C ASN A 104 12.76 8.04 -5.28
N ALA A 105 12.11 8.43 -4.18
CA ALA A 105 12.21 9.79 -3.65
C ALA A 105 13.62 10.13 -3.10
N ALA A 106 14.40 9.13 -2.72
CA ALA A 106 15.79 9.30 -2.32
C ALA A 106 16.73 9.36 -3.53
N ALA A 107 16.47 8.56 -4.58
CA ALA A 107 17.23 8.56 -5.82
C ALA A 107 17.15 9.92 -6.54
N ASP A 108 15.97 10.56 -6.57
CA ASP A 108 15.78 11.89 -7.19
C ASP A 108 16.61 13.01 -6.52
N LYS A 109 17.12 12.78 -5.30
CA LYS A 109 17.99 13.75 -4.61
C LYS A 109 19.47 13.63 -4.96
N LEU A 110 19.87 12.59 -5.70
CA LEU A 110 21.27 12.33 -6.05
C LEU A 110 21.66 12.79 -7.46
N ASP A 111 20.69 13.13 -8.32
CA ASP A 111 20.92 13.67 -9.67
C ASP A 111 20.95 15.22 -9.72
N GLN A 112 20.97 15.88 -8.57
CA GLN A 112 21.07 17.36 -8.46
C GLN A 112 22.39 17.86 -7.88
N GLU A 113 23.41 16.99 -7.73
CA GLU A 113 24.78 17.39 -7.33
C GLU A 113 25.70 17.55 -8.56
#